data_AF-A0A3A5WM33-F1
#
_entry.id   AF-A0A3A5WM33-F1
#
_cell.length_a   1.000
_cell.length_b   1.000
_cell.length_c   1.000
_cell.angle_alpha   90.00
_cell.angle_beta   90.00
_cell.angle_gamma   90.00
#
_symmetry.space_group_name_H-M   'P 1'
#
loop_
_entity.id
_entity.type
_entity.pdbx_description
1 polymer ?
#
loop_
_entity_poly.entity_id
_entity_poly.type
_entity_poly.pdbx_seq_one_letter_code
_entity_poly.pdbx_strand_id
1 'polypeptide(L)'
;QQQALTPWQIGREHWFVVVVDFPDATTADTGLGVAQASALMDGEIRDYLAVMSGDEDIAFTVHSEVVRAEETSSTYGKDSSAGRDFSSDGAFLPAQLVVDVLESMRSDNIEWNQHDLDDDGVVDRLLILHTSRGQETGSGGSDRIWSHFTHLMEPFEVEEDLDVAHYSMATMRGGTGAGGTVVHEMLHQLGAIDLYPVHDPAWTGSWHGVGDWDIMASGNWNGGGVWPALPTAASMQLIGLDTSTEVVLDFPVQRDGPCLGPTMDLTPRHEGGSLLRVDLTEDQRVFIELKGGNTFDDRLPGTGVLVTMLD
;
A
#
# COMPACT_ATOMS: atom_id res chain seq x y z
N GLN A 1 -19.17 -3.87 11.96
CA GLN A 1 -18.41 -2.62 11.81
C GLN A 1 -17.06 -3.05 11.27
N GLN A 2 -16.57 -2.45 10.19
CA GLN A 2 -15.18 -2.68 9.79
C GLN A 2 -14.29 -2.14 10.91
N GLN A 3 -13.34 -2.95 11.36
CA GLN A 3 -12.36 -2.57 12.36
C GLN A 3 -11.48 -1.47 11.77
N ALA A 4 -11.02 -0.53 12.60
CA ALA A 4 -10.09 0.48 12.14
C ALA A 4 -8.76 -0.21 11.80
N LEU A 5 -8.13 0.19 10.70
CA LEU A 5 -6.82 -0.35 10.33
C LEU A 5 -5.74 0.28 11.21
N THR A 6 -4.80 -0.55 11.66
CA THR A 6 -3.66 -0.13 12.47
C THR A 6 -2.69 0.70 11.62
N PRO A 7 -2.51 2.00 11.90
CA PRO A 7 -1.54 2.84 11.19
C PRO A 7 -0.10 2.36 11.44
N TRP A 8 0.88 3.01 10.80
CA TRP A 8 2.29 2.66 10.97
C TRP A 8 2.75 2.64 12.43
N GLN A 9 3.42 1.56 12.83
CA GLN A 9 3.93 1.28 14.16
C GLN A 9 5.45 1.42 14.19
N ILE A 10 5.93 2.63 14.52
CA ILE A 10 7.37 2.95 14.57
C ILE A 10 8.10 1.95 15.49
N GLY A 11 9.17 1.33 14.98
CA GLY A 11 10.00 0.40 15.74
C GLY A 11 9.44 -1.02 15.82
N ARG A 12 8.28 -1.28 15.22
CA ARG A 12 7.53 -2.54 15.38
C ARG A 12 6.87 -3.04 14.10
N GLU A 13 7.13 -2.44 12.94
CA GLU A 13 6.49 -2.88 11.70
C GLU A 13 6.92 -4.30 11.34
N HIS A 14 5.95 -5.21 11.21
CA HIS A 14 6.22 -6.61 10.93
C HIS A 14 5.15 -7.21 10.00
N TRP A 15 5.57 -7.55 8.78
CA TRP A 15 4.71 -8.12 7.75
C TRP A 15 4.79 -9.64 7.68
N PHE A 16 3.64 -10.31 7.62
CA PHE A 16 3.56 -11.73 7.28
C PHE A 16 3.25 -11.88 5.79
N VAL A 17 4.11 -12.62 5.08
CA VAL A 17 4.06 -12.73 3.62
C VAL A 17 3.89 -14.18 3.21
N VAL A 18 2.84 -14.48 2.45
CA VAL A 18 2.58 -15.83 1.94
C VAL A 18 2.70 -15.83 0.43
N VAL A 19 3.48 -16.77 -0.11
CA VAL A 19 3.58 -16.96 -1.56
C VAL A 19 2.59 -18.02 -2.01
N VAL A 20 1.73 -17.65 -2.96
CA VAL A 20 0.71 -18.53 -3.53
C VAL A 20 1.01 -18.81 -4.99
N ASP A 21 1.08 -20.08 -5.36
CA ASP A 21 1.15 -20.50 -6.77
C ASP A 21 -0.09 -21.31 -7.20
N PHE A 22 -0.25 -21.47 -8.51
CA PHE A 22 -1.46 -22.06 -9.09
C PHE A 22 -1.09 -23.20 -10.05
N PRO A 23 -2.01 -24.14 -10.33
CA PRO A 23 -1.80 -25.20 -11.32
C PRO A 23 -1.38 -24.69 -12.72
N ASP A 24 -1.80 -23.50 -13.12
CA ASP A 24 -1.51 -22.82 -14.40
C ASP A 24 -0.36 -21.79 -14.32
N ALA A 25 0.21 -21.59 -13.13
CA ALA A 25 1.28 -20.63 -12.88
C ALA A 25 2.20 -21.11 -11.74
N THR A 26 2.71 -22.33 -11.83
CA THR A 26 3.50 -22.92 -10.74
C THR A 26 4.81 -22.15 -10.50
N THR A 27 5.39 -22.27 -9.31
CA THR A 27 6.75 -21.76 -9.02
C THR A 27 7.79 -22.33 -9.99
N ALA A 28 7.65 -23.58 -10.42
CA ALA A 28 8.56 -24.20 -11.39
C ALA A 28 8.46 -23.56 -12.79
N ASP A 29 7.26 -23.19 -13.22
CA ASP A 29 7.03 -22.59 -14.53
C ASP A 29 7.37 -21.10 -14.57
N THR A 30 7.13 -20.40 -13.47
CA THR A 30 7.31 -18.94 -13.37
C THR A 30 8.70 -18.54 -12.87
N GLY A 31 9.37 -19.42 -12.12
CA GLY A 31 10.58 -19.11 -11.38
C GLY A 31 10.35 -18.20 -10.16
N LEU A 32 9.09 -18.03 -9.73
CA LEU A 32 8.69 -17.18 -8.61
C LEU A 32 8.27 -18.05 -7.42
N GLY A 33 8.94 -17.89 -6.29
CA GLY A 33 8.64 -18.59 -5.05
C GLY A 33 9.15 -17.83 -3.82
N VAL A 34 9.27 -18.52 -2.69
CA VAL A 34 9.70 -17.94 -1.40
C VAL A 34 11.02 -17.15 -1.50
N ALA A 35 12.01 -17.66 -2.24
CA ALA A 35 13.29 -16.97 -2.41
C ALA A 35 13.16 -15.63 -3.15
N GLN A 36 12.32 -15.56 -4.18
CA GLN A 36 12.06 -14.33 -4.91
C GLN A 36 11.24 -13.34 -4.08
N ALA A 37 10.26 -13.84 -3.31
CA ALA A 37 9.47 -13.01 -2.40
C ALA A 37 10.37 -12.40 -1.32
N SER A 38 11.20 -13.22 -0.66
CA SER A 38 12.15 -12.76 0.36
C SER A 38 13.11 -11.70 -0.18
N ALA A 39 13.67 -11.92 -1.39
CA ALA A 39 14.54 -10.94 -2.02
C ALA A 39 13.84 -9.62 -2.38
N LEU A 40 12.55 -9.68 -2.77
CA LEU A 40 11.75 -8.48 -3.02
C LEU A 40 11.46 -7.72 -1.72
N MET A 41 11.06 -8.44 -0.66
CA MET A 41 10.72 -7.86 0.65
C MET A 41 11.94 -7.23 1.32
N ASP A 42 13.01 -8.01 1.49
CA ASP A 42 14.21 -7.54 2.21
C ASP A 42 15.10 -6.61 1.40
N GLY A 43 14.86 -6.49 0.09
CA GLY A 43 15.55 -5.56 -0.79
C GLY A 43 14.71 -4.31 -1.06
N GLU A 44 14.11 -4.28 -2.25
CA GLU A 44 13.44 -3.09 -2.80
C GLU A 44 12.34 -2.54 -1.89
N ILE A 45 11.50 -3.40 -1.32
CA ILE A 45 10.36 -2.95 -0.49
C ILE A 45 10.82 -2.42 0.85
N ARG A 46 11.74 -3.11 1.54
CA ARG A 46 12.36 -2.61 2.77
C ARG A 46 12.99 -1.24 2.56
N ASP A 47 13.80 -1.09 1.49
CA ASP A 47 14.47 0.18 1.17
C ASP A 47 13.45 1.31 0.92
N TYR A 48 12.37 1.02 0.20
CA TYR A 48 11.28 1.99 -0.01
C TYR A 48 10.63 2.38 1.31
N LEU A 49 10.21 1.40 2.12
CA LEU A 49 9.48 1.64 3.35
C LEU A 49 10.33 2.38 4.39
N ALA A 50 11.63 2.10 4.45
CA ALA A 50 12.56 2.82 5.34
C ALA A 50 12.70 4.30 4.94
N VAL A 51 12.85 4.60 3.64
CA VAL A 51 12.89 5.99 3.15
C VAL A 51 11.55 6.70 3.38
N MET A 52 10.43 5.99 3.16
CA MET A 52 9.08 6.52 3.37
C MET A 52 8.87 6.88 4.85
N SER A 53 9.08 5.93 5.75
CA SER A 53 8.76 6.07 7.17
C SER A 53 9.81 6.82 7.98
N GLY A 54 11.09 6.73 7.58
CA GLY A 54 12.22 7.10 8.44
C GLY A 54 12.51 6.07 9.54
N ASP A 55 11.93 4.88 9.43
CA ASP A 55 12.07 3.76 10.36
C ASP A 55 12.93 2.65 9.74
N GLU A 56 13.89 2.14 10.50
CA GLU A 56 14.79 1.07 10.08
C GLU A 56 14.33 -0.31 10.60
N ASP A 57 13.46 -0.32 11.61
CA ASP A 57 12.98 -1.52 12.31
C ASP A 57 11.74 -2.11 11.61
N ILE A 58 11.92 -2.47 10.34
CA ILE A 58 10.89 -3.11 9.51
C ILE A 58 11.22 -4.60 9.39
N ALA A 59 10.28 -5.49 9.68
CA ALA A 59 10.49 -6.94 9.61
C ALA A 59 9.54 -7.60 8.61
N PHE A 60 10.00 -8.69 7.99
CA PHE A 60 9.20 -9.55 7.13
C PHE A 60 9.37 -11.00 7.59
N THR A 61 8.27 -11.68 7.86
CA THR A 61 8.22 -13.14 7.96
C THR A 61 7.61 -13.68 6.68
N VAL A 62 8.43 -14.24 5.79
CA VAL A 62 7.94 -14.94 4.60
C VAL A 62 7.68 -16.40 4.98
N HIS A 63 6.47 -16.88 4.71
CA HIS A 63 6.12 -18.28 4.92
C HIS A 63 7.12 -19.20 4.21
N SER A 64 7.58 -20.24 4.90
CA SER A 64 8.73 -21.04 4.46
C SER A 64 8.47 -21.88 3.21
N GLU A 65 7.20 -22.18 2.92
CA GLU A 65 6.75 -22.94 1.77
C GLU A 65 5.80 -22.12 0.90
N VAL A 66 5.79 -22.42 -0.40
CA VAL A 66 4.77 -21.88 -1.32
C VAL A 66 3.48 -22.66 -1.11
N VAL A 67 2.37 -21.95 -0.93
CA VAL A 67 1.05 -22.56 -0.83
C VAL A 67 0.45 -22.71 -2.23
N ARG A 68 0.11 -23.94 -2.61
CA ARG A 68 -0.56 -24.21 -3.89
C ARG A 68 -2.06 -24.00 -3.74
N ALA A 69 -2.62 -23.07 -4.52
CA ALA A 69 -4.06 -22.94 -4.67
C ALA A 69 -4.69 -24.20 -5.27
N GLU A 70 -5.91 -24.55 -4.86
CA GLU A 70 -6.62 -25.74 -5.35
C GLU A 70 -6.97 -25.61 -6.84
N GLU A 71 -7.41 -24.42 -7.25
CA GLU A 71 -7.83 -24.10 -8.61
C GLU A 71 -6.85 -23.19 -9.35
N THR A 72 -7.07 -22.99 -10.65
CA THR A 72 -6.22 -22.12 -11.48
C THR A 72 -6.35 -20.65 -11.12
N SER A 73 -5.32 -19.86 -11.43
CA SER A 73 -5.36 -18.41 -11.24
C SER A 73 -6.54 -17.75 -11.96
N SER A 74 -6.92 -18.28 -13.12
CA SER A 74 -8.09 -17.83 -13.86
C SER A 74 -9.42 -18.20 -13.23
N THR A 75 -9.50 -19.22 -12.36
CA THR A 75 -10.71 -19.48 -11.59
C THR A 75 -10.95 -18.34 -10.60
N TYR A 76 -9.91 -17.88 -9.92
CA TYR A 76 -10.01 -16.82 -8.90
C TYR A 76 -10.02 -15.40 -9.47
N GLY A 77 -9.48 -15.20 -10.68
CA GLY A 77 -9.35 -13.89 -11.32
C GLY A 77 -10.34 -13.60 -12.46
N LYS A 78 -11.44 -14.35 -12.53
CA LYS A 78 -12.39 -14.21 -13.64
C LYS A 78 -13.40 -13.11 -13.37
N ASP A 79 -13.49 -12.17 -14.30
CA ASP A 79 -14.53 -11.15 -14.32
C ASP A 79 -15.90 -11.76 -14.63
N SER A 80 -16.92 -11.21 -14.00
CA SER A 80 -18.32 -11.51 -14.30
C SER A 80 -19.17 -10.25 -14.41
N SER A 81 -20.47 -10.41 -14.61
CA SER A 81 -21.42 -9.30 -14.54
C SER A 81 -21.51 -8.64 -13.17
N ALA A 82 -21.07 -9.32 -12.10
CA ALA A 82 -21.07 -8.78 -10.75
C ALA A 82 -19.87 -7.85 -10.49
N GLY A 83 -18.82 -7.95 -11.32
CA GLY A 83 -17.62 -7.14 -11.20
C GLY A 83 -16.36 -7.92 -11.53
N ARG A 84 -15.23 -7.26 -11.29
CA ARG A 84 -13.90 -7.83 -11.45
C ARG A 84 -13.60 -8.86 -10.37
N ASP A 85 -13.09 -10.02 -10.74
CA ASP A 85 -12.77 -11.12 -9.82
C ASP A 85 -13.98 -11.62 -8.98
N PHE A 86 -15.21 -11.30 -9.40
CA PHE A 86 -16.43 -11.78 -8.76
C PHE A 86 -17.02 -12.95 -9.53
N SER A 87 -17.49 -13.96 -8.80
CA SER A 87 -18.37 -14.98 -9.36
C SER A 87 -19.70 -14.39 -9.81
N SER A 88 -20.43 -15.13 -10.64
CA SER A 88 -21.74 -14.67 -11.15
C SER A 88 -22.81 -14.48 -10.08
N ASP A 89 -22.66 -15.13 -8.92
CA ASP A 89 -23.51 -14.99 -7.74
C ASP A 89 -23.02 -13.93 -6.75
N GLY A 90 -21.92 -13.22 -7.07
CA GLY A 90 -21.46 -12.05 -6.32
C GLY A 90 -20.48 -12.35 -5.19
N ALA A 91 -19.88 -13.54 -5.14
CA ALA A 91 -18.78 -13.84 -4.22
C ALA A 91 -17.47 -13.29 -4.78
N PHE A 92 -16.67 -12.64 -3.92
CA PHE A 92 -15.35 -12.18 -4.28
C PHE A 92 -14.36 -13.35 -4.21
N LEU A 93 -13.90 -13.82 -5.37
CA LEU A 93 -13.16 -15.07 -5.49
C LEU A 93 -11.75 -15.02 -4.88
N PRO A 94 -11.02 -13.90 -4.90
CA PRO A 94 -9.73 -13.80 -4.21
C PRO A 94 -9.85 -13.92 -2.69
N ALA A 95 -10.96 -13.48 -2.08
CA ALA A 95 -11.16 -13.68 -0.63
C ALA A 95 -11.33 -15.17 -0.29
N GLN A 96 -12.02 -15.93 -1.15
CA GLN A 96 -12.11 -17.40 -0.99
C GLN A 96 -10.72 -18.04 -1.10
N LEU A 97 -9.89 -17.63 -2.06
CA LEU A 97 -8.51 -18.09 -2.19
C LEU A 97 -7.71 -17.86 -0.88
N VAL A 98 -7.83 -16.68 -0.27
CA VAL A 98 -7.13 -16.37 0.98
C VAL A 98 -7.61 -17.27 2.13
N VAL A 99 -8.92 -17.50 2.25
CA VAL A 99 -9.46 -18.43 3.25
C VAL A 99 -8.93 -19.85 3.05
N ASP A 100 -8.91 -20.34 1.80
CA ASP A 100 -8.38 -21.68 1.49
C ASP A 100 -6.87 -21.79 1.82
N VAL A 101 -6.11 -20.72 1.55
CA VAL A 101 -4.68 -20.62 1.88
C VAL A 101 -4.47 -20.66 3.39
N LEU A 102 -5.21 -19.85 4.17
CA LEU A 102 -5.13 -19.83 5.63
C LEU A 102 -5.52 -21.18 6.24
N GLU A 103 -6.57 -21.83 5.72
CA GLU A 103 -6.99 -23.17 6.14
C GLU A 103 -5.88 -24.21 5.89
N SER A 104 -5.21 -24.14 4.74
CA SER A 104 -4.13 -25.08 4.39
C SER A 104 -2.91 -24.96 5.31
N MET A 105 -2.69 -23.79 5.92
CA MET A 105 -1.57 -23.50 6.82
C MET A 105 -1.90 -23.76 8.29
N ARG A 106 -3.11 -24.24 8.65
CA ARG A 106 -3.50 -24.45 10.06
C ARG A 106 -2.58 -25.38 10.85
N SER A 107 -1.94 -26.33 10.17
CA SER A 107 -1.00 -27.25 10.81
C SER A 107 0.43 -26.73 10.92
N ASP A 108 0.69 -25.55 10.35
CA ASP A 108 2.02 -24.96 10.31
C ASP A 108 2.30 -24.22 11.61
N ASN A 109 3.57 -24.25 12.06
CA ASN A 109 3.96 -23.59 13.31
C ASN A 109 4.26 -22.11 13.05
N ILE A 110 3.21 -21.33 12.83
CA ILE A 110 3.25 -19.87 12.64
C ILE A 110 3.01 -19.19 14.00
N GLU A 111 3.85 -18.23 14.37
CA GLU A 111 3.71 -17.47 15.62
C GLU A 111 2.80 -16.24 15.38
N TRP A 112 1.49 -16.47 15.24
CA TRP A 112 0.55 -15.44 14.77
C TRP A 112 0.48 -14.18 15.65
N ASN A 113 0.67 -14.34 16.95
CA ASN A 113 0.70 -13.23 17.92
C ASN A 113 1.78 -12.16 17.61
N GLN A 114 2.80 -12.46 16.80
CA GLN A 114 3.79 -11.44 16.37
C GLN A 114 3.24 -10.47 15.31
N HIS A 115 2.09 -10.79 14.73
CA HIS A 115 1.48 -10.06 13.62
C HIS A 115 0.24 -9.27 14.02
N ASP A 116 -0.14 -9.32 15.30
CA ASP A 116 -1.02 -8.35 15.96
C ASP A 116 -0.12 -7.30 16.62
N LEU A 117 0.03 -6.15 15.99
CA LEU A 117 0.97 -5.13 16.42
C LEU A 117 0.39 -4.30 17.56
N ASP A 118 -0.91 -4.09 17.64
CA ASP A 118 -1.54 -3.24 18.67
C ASP A 118 -2.36 -4.00 19.74
N ASP A 119 -2.24 -5.33 19.75
CA ASP A 119 -2.86 -6.25 20.71
C ASP A 119 -4.41 -6.20 20.67
N ASP A 120 -4.99 -6.01 19.48
CA ASP A 120 -6.43 -5.87 19.27
C ASP A 120 -7.16 -7.17 18.84
N GLY A 121 -6.40 -8.26 18.69
CA GLY A 121 -6.91 -9.56 18.25
C GLY A 121 -7.01 -9.71 16.73
N VAL A 122 -6.38 -8.83 15.95
CA VAL A 122 -6.36 -8.91 14.48
C VAL A 122 -4.93 -8.91 13.93
N VAL A 123 -4.68 -9.74 12.92
CA VAL A 123 -3.44 -9.72 12.15
C VAL A 123 -3.39 -8.48 11.25
N ASP A 124 -2.42 -7.60 11.51
CA ASP A 124 -2.33 -6.25 10.94
C ASP A 124 -1.72 -6.16 9.53
N ARG A 125 -0.86 -7.10 9.18
CA ARG A 125 0.05 -6.99 8.02
C ARG A 125 0.14 -8.30 7.23
N LEU A 126 -0.98 -8.78 6.70
CA LEU A 126 -1.01 -9.98 5.86
C LEU A 126 -0.87 -9.61 4.37
N LEU A 127 0.22 -10.05 3.75
CA LEU A 127 0.47 -9.87 2.32
C LEU A 127 0.47 -11.22 1.59
N ILE A 128 -0.39 -11.35 0.59
CA ILE A 128 -0.45 -12.50 -0.31
C ILE A 128 0.24 -12.13 -1.61
N LEU A 129 1.35 -12.80 -1.90
CA LEU A 129 2.10 -12.64 -3.14
C LEU A 129 1.82 -13.81 -4.06
N HIS A 130 1.24 -13.54 -5.24
CA HIS A 130 0.85 -14.61 -6.15
C HIS A 130 1.74 -14.68 -7.40
N THR A 131 2.00 -15.90 -7.88
CA THR A 131 2.94 -16.14 -9.00
C THR A 131 2.31 -15.97 -10.39
N SER A 132 0.98 -15.88 -10.49
CA SER A 132 0.28 -15.62 -11.75
C SER A 132 0.42 -14.14 -12.18
N ARG A 133 0.04 -13.81 -13.41
CA ARG A 133 0.08 -12.41 -13.89
C ARG A 133 -1.10 -11.63 -13.33
N GLY A 134 -0.87 -10.43 -12.83
CA GLY A 134 -1.93 -9.50 -12.46
C GLY A 134 -2.71 -8.96 -13.67
N GLN A 135 -3.98 -8.64 -13.48
CA GLN A 135 -4.84 -8.04 -14.51
C GLN A 135 -4.44 -6.60 -14.85
N GLU A 136 -3.85 -5.88 -13.90
CA GLU A 136 -3.29 -4.55 -14.09
C GLU A 136 -2.09 -4.53 -15.04
N THR A 137 -1.51 -5.68 -15.36
CA THR A 137 -0.33 -5.80 -16.23
C THR A 137 -0.67 -6.06 -17.70
N GLY A 138 -0.01 -5.33 -18.60
CA GLY A 138 -0.09 -5.56 -20.05
C GLY A 138 -1.50 -5.34 -20.60
N SER A 139 -1.99 -6.25 -21.43
CA SER A 139 -3.32 -6.13 -22.07
C SER A 139 -4.50 -6.54 -21.17
N GLY A 140 -4.28 -6.77 -19.87
CA GLY A 140 -5.30 -7.04 -18.85
C GLY A 140 -6.36 -8.07 -19.23
N GLY A 141 -5.99 -9.37 -19.17
CA GLY A 141 -6.96 -10.45 -19.38
C GLY A 141 -7.99 -10.46 -18.24
N SER A 142 -9.28 -10.50 -18.58
CA SER A 142 -10.42 -10.55 -17.65
C SER A 142 -10.55 -11.86 -16.87
N ASP A 143 -9.47 -12.63 -16.81
CA ASP A 143 -9.30 -13.95 -16.23
C ASP A 143 -8.01 -14.01 -15.40
N ARG A 144 -7.58 -12.85 -14.89
CA ARG A 144 -6.41 -12.66 -14.04
C ARG A 144 -6.84 -11.91 -12.81
N ILE A 145 -6.25 -12.29 -11.68
CA ILE A 145 -6.49 -11.60 -10.42
C ILE A 145 -5.94 -10.19 -10.53
N TRP A 146 -6.69 -9.20 -10.06
CA TRP A 146 -6.24 -7.82 -9.93
C TRP A 146 -5.66 -7.61 -8.53
N SER A 147 -4.48 -7.00 -8.44
CA SER A 147 -3.86 -6.67 -7.14
C SER A 147 -4.77 -5.74 -6.31
N HIS A 148 -5.00 -6.04 -5.03
CA HIS A 148 -5.95 -5.30 -4.19
C HIS A 148 -5.67 -5.43 -2.70
N PHE A 149 -6.21 -4.49 -1.93
CA PHE A 149 -6.52 -4.63 -0.51
C PHE A 149 -8.02 -4.81 -0.30
N THR A 150 -8.41 -5.68 0.64
CA THR A 150 -9.81 -5.78 1.06
C THR A 150 -9.94 -6.37 2.47
N HIS A 151 -11.16 -6.29 3.02
CA HIS A 151 -11.55 -7.00 4.22
C HIS A 151 -12.26 -8.29 3.86
N LEU A 152 -12.03 -9.34 4.64
CA LEU A 152 -12.85 -10.55 4.60
C LEU A 152 -14.24 -10.22 5.14
N MET A 153 -15.27 -10.76 4.47
CA MET A 153 -16.65 -10.60 4.93
C MET A 153 -16.87 -11.28 6.29
N GLU A 154 -16.23 -12.43 6.47
CA GLU A 154 -16.15 -13.18 7.72
C GLU A 154 -14.66 -13.31 8.05
N PRO A 155 -14.16 -12.67 9.13
CA PRO A 155 -12.80 -12.86 9.60
C PRO A 155 -12.49 -14.35 9.83
N PHE A 156 -11.23 -14.73 9.62
CA PHE A 156 -10.78 -16.10 9.74
C PHE A 156 -9.93 -16.26 11.00
N GLU A 157 -10.41 -17.04 11.96
CA GLU A 157 -9.70 -17.35 13.21
C GLU A 157 -8.48 -18.24 12.93
N VAL A 158 -7.27 -17.68 13.16
CA VAL A 158 -5.99 -18.36 12.99
C VAL A 158 -5.47 -18.95 14.29
N GLU A 159 -5.74 -18.29 15.42
CA GLU A 159 -5.48 -18.76 16.79
C GLU A 159 -6.63 -18.32 17.73
N GLU A 160 -6.67 -18.85 18.96
CA GLU A 160 -7.68 -18.45 19.95
C GLU A 160 -7.63 -16.93 20.18
N ASP A 161 -8.77 -16.26 19.95
CA ASP A 161 -8.94 -14.81 20.04
C ASP A 161 -8.07 -13.98 19.07
N LEU A 162 -7.59 -14.57 17.96
CA LEU A 162 -6.80 -13.88 16.94
C LEU A 162 -7.29 -14.21 15.51
N ASP A 163 -7.72 -13.16 14.80
CA ASP A 163 -8.33 -13.26 13.48
C ASP A 163 -7.47 -12.62 12.38
N VAL A 164 -7.58 -13.17 11.17
CA VAL A 164 -7.29 -12.42 9.94
C VAL A 164 -8.59 -11.79 9.46
N ALA A 165 -8.68 -10.46 9.50
CA ALA A 165 -9.87 -9.71 9.06
C ALA A 165 -9.68 -9.02 7.69
N HIS A 166 -8.44 -8.78 7.26
CA HIS A 166 -8.13 -8.12 6.00
C HIS A 166 -6.78 -8.61 5.46
N TYR A 167 -6.52 -8.32 4.19
CA TYR A 167 -5.27 -8.67 3.53
C TYR A 167 -5.03 -7.77 2.32
N SER A 168 -3.77 -7.72 1.90
CA SER A 168 -3.37 -7.22 0.58
C SER A 168 -2.91 -8.38 -0.29
N MET A 169 -3.22 -8.33 -1.58
CA MET A 169 -2.82 -9.32 -2.56
C MET A 169 -2.19 -8.64 -3.76
N ALA A 170 -1.03 -9.10 -4.18
CA ALA A 170 -0.34 -8.55 -5.34
C ALA A 170 0.43 -9.59 -6.15
N THR A 171 0.61 -9.32 -7.44
CA THR A 171 1.36 -10.19 -8.34
C THR A 171 2.87 -10.01 -8.16
N MET A 172 3.61 -11.11 -8.07
CA MET A 172 5.08 -11.10 -8.22
C MET A 172 5.51 -11.05 -9.69
N ARG A 173 4.58 -11.29 -10.62
CA ARG A 173 4.87 -11.48 -12.05
C ARG A 173 4.86 -10.17 -12.84
N GLY A 174 5.25 -9.07 -12.19
CA GLY A 174 5.59 -7.78 -12.79
C GLY A 174 7.08 -7.62 -13.15
N GLY A 175 7.94 -8.57 -12.76
CA GLY A 175 9.39 -8.46 -12.94
C GLY A 175 10.00 -7.42 -12.00
N THR A 176 10.97 -6.63 -12.47
CA THR A 176 11.63 -5.58 -11.66
C THR A 176 10.70 -4.45 -11.22
N GLY A 177 9.49 -4.37 -11.78
CA GLY A 177 8.50 -3.33 -11.47
C GLY A 177 7.34 -3.80 -10.61
N ALA A 178 7.38 -5.02 -10.07
CA ALA A 178 6.32 -5.51 -9.19
C ALA A 178 6.25 -4.71 -7.87
N GLY A 179 7.38 -4.16 -7.41
CA GLY A 179 7.49 -3.45 -6.14
C GLY A 179 6.48 -2.32 -5.98
N GLY A 180 6.33 -1.45 -6.99
CA GLY A 180 5.39 -0.33 -6.92
C GLY A 180 3.94 -0.74 -6.63
N THR A 181 3.41 -1.75 -7.33
CA THR A 181 2.06 -2.28 -7.07
C THR A 181 1.99 -2.96 -5.71
N VAL A 182 2.99 -3.77 -5.34
CA VAL A 182 3.00 -4.45 -4.03
C VAL A 182 2.95 -3.42 -2.90
N VAL A 183 3.80 -2.40 -2.95
CA VAL A 183 3.81 -1.34 -1.93
C VAL A 183 2.50 -0.57 -1.92
N HIS A 184 1.92 -0.23 -3.07
CA HIS A 184 0.61 0.42 -3.13
C HIS A 184 -0.46 -0.36 -2.35
N GLU A 185 -0.56 -1.67 -2.59
CA GLU A 185 -1.51 -2.51 -1.87
C GLU A 185 -1.16 -2.65 -0.38
N MET A 186 0.13 -2.67 -0.03
CA MET A 186 0.57 -2.68 1.37
C MET A 186 0.11 -1.40 2.10
N LEU A 187 0.22 -0.22 1.50
CA LEU A 187 -0.14 1.02 2.19
C LEU A 187 -1.64 1.12 2.49
N HIS A 188 -2.50 0.43 1.74
CA HIS A 188 -3.91 0.33 2.11
C HIS A 188 -4.13 -0.34 3.47
N GLN A 189 -3.30 -1.32 3.87
CA GLN A 189 -3.37 -1.92 5.22
C GLN A 189 -3.00 -0.95 6.34
N LEU A 190 -2.38 0.18 6.01
CA LEU A 190 -2.08 1.26 6.97
C LEU A 190 -3.19 2.34 7.00
N GLY A 191 -4.24 2.19 6.19
CA GLY A 191 -5.31 3.18 6.06
C GLY A 191 -5.16 4.16 4.90
N ALA A 192 -4.18 3.96 3.99
CA ALA A 192 -4.10 4.78 2.78
C ALA A 192 -5.31 4.54 1.87
N ILE A 193 -5.69 5.56 1.09
CA ILE A 193 -6.82 5.52 0.16
C ILE A 193 -6.35 5.77 -1.26
N ASP A 194 -7.06 5.24 -2.25
CA ASP A 194 -6.81 5.55 -3.65
C ASP A 194 -7.06 7.04 -3.92
N LEU A 195 -6.10 7.69 -4.58
CA LEU A 195 -6.15 9.10 -4.96
C LEU A 195 -6.44 9.32 -6.46
N TYR A 196 -6.61 8.24 -7.22
CA TYR A 196 -7.13 8.28 -8.59
C TYR A 196 -8.62 7.93 -8.60
N PRO A 197 -9.40 8.43 -9.56
CA PRO A 197 -10.83 8.15 -9.63
C PRO A 197 -11.06 6.67 -9.99
N VAL A 198 -11.13 5.81 -8.97
CA VAL A 198 -11.33 4.36 -9.13
C VAL A 198 -12.79 3.96 -9.36
N HIS A 199 -13.77 4.80 -8.98
CA HIS A 199 -15.17 4.38 -8.91
C HIS A 199 -16.22 5.40 -9.38
N ASP A 200 -15.83 6.48 -10.08
CA ASP A 200 -16.81 7.40 -10.65
C ASP A 200 -16.97 7.20 -12.18
N PRO A 201 -17.93 6.37 -12.64
CA PRO A 201 -18.23 6.24 -14.06
C PRO A 201 -18.78 7.54 -14.69
N ALA A 202 -19.09 8.58 -13.90
CA ALA A 202 -19.44 9.91 -14.37
C ALA A 202 -18.22 10.86 -14.45
N TRP A 203 -17.05 10.49 -13.91
CA TRP A 203 -15.84 11.30 -14.01
C TRP A 203 -15.25 11.20 -15.42
N THR A 204 -15.38 12.30 -16.16
CA THR A 204 -14.83 12.46 -17.53
C THR A 204 -13.71 13.50 -17.58
N GLY A 205 -13.22 13.92 -16.41
CA GLY A 205 -12.17 14.93 -16.27
C GLY A 205 -10.78 14.39 -16.60
N SER A 206 -9.88 15.28 -17.02
CA SER A 206 -8.47 14.98 -17.28
C SER A 206 -7.58 15.01 -16.03
N TRP A 207 -8.16 15.31 -14.87
CA TRP A 207 -7.44 15.33 -13.60
C TRP A 207 -7.59 13.97 -12.93
N HIS A 208 -6.46 13.35 -12.63
CA HIS A 208 -6.35 11.99 -12.09
C HIS A 208 -5.76 12.01 -10.68
N GLY A 209 -6.20 12.98 -9.87
CA GLY A 209 -5.60 13.22 -8.56
C GLY A 209 -4.21 13.84 -8.64
N VAL A 210 -3.36 13.40 -7.73
CA VAL A 210 -1.95 13.80 -7.62
C VAL A 210 -1.03 13.08 -8.62
N GLY A 211 -1.53 12.07 -9.35
CA GLY A 211 -0.82 11.40 -10.44
C GLY A 211 0.53 10.82 -10.02
N ASP A 212 1.57 11.08 -10.80
CA ASP A 212 2.92 10.52 -10.59
C ASP A 212 3.60 10.98 -9.29
N TRP A 213 2.97 11.88 -8.51
CA TRP A 213 3.50 12.47 -7.28
C TRP A 213 3.13 11.71 -6.00
N ASP A 214 2.24 10.73 -6.07
CA ASP A 214 1.88 9.88 -4.93
C ASP A 214 1.71 8.43 -5.39
N ILE A 215 2.22 7.50 -4.59
CA ILE A 215 2.06 6.07 -4.83
C ILE A 215 0.60 5.63 -4.81
N MET A 216 -0.25 6.30 -4.03
CA MET A 216 -1.68 6.03 -3.98
C MET A 216 -2.43 6.58 -5.20
N ALA A 217 -1.74 7.21 -6.14
CA ALA A 217 -2.22 7.60 -7.46
C ALA A 217 -1.52 6.80 -8.57
N SER A 218 -1.17 7.42 -9.70
CA SER A 218 -0.39 6.74 -10.75
C SER A 218 1.10 6.58 -10.41
N GLY A 219 1.56 7.17 -9.31
CA GLY A 219 2.96 7.13 -8.88
C GLY A 219 3.47 5.72 -8.57
N ASN A 220 2.59 4.74 -8.29
CA ASN A 220 3.00 3.34 -8.17
C ASN A 220 3.54 2.75 -9.48
N TRP A 221 3.18 3.31 -10.63
CA TRP A 221 3.64 2.88 -11.96
C TRP A 221 4.86 3.62 -12.48
N ASN A 222 5.43 4.55 -11.69
CA ASN A 222 6.62 5.29 -12.09
C ASN A 222 7.76 4.32 -12.44
N GLY A 223 8.32 4.47 -13.65
CA GLY A 223 9.37 3.58 -14.15
C GLY A 223 8.91 2.18 -14.49
N GLY A 224 7.60 1.98 -14.68
CA GLY A 224 6.99 0.65 -14.76
C GLY A 224 6.90 -0.04 -13.40
N GLY A 225 6.93 0.71 -12.30
CA GLY A 225 6.84 0.22 -10.92
C GLY A 225 8.18 -0.01 -10.21
N VAL A 226 9.30 0.37 -10.85
CA VAL A 226 10.67 0.24 -10.30
C VAL A 226 11.03 1.39 -9.37
N TRP A 227 10.44 2.57 -9.58
CA TRP A 227 10.70 3.75 -8.76
C TRP A 227 9.38 4.43 -8.39
N PRO A 228 8.53 3.74 -7.61
CA PRO A 228 7.27 4.33 -7.19
C PRO A 228 7.49 5.66 -6.46
N ALA A 229 6.54 6.59 -6.59
CA ALA A 229 6.59 7.83 -5.82
C ALA A 229 6.55 7.54 -4.31
N LEU A 230 7.07 8.44 -3.47
CA LEU A 230 6.73 8.42 -2.04
C LEU A 230 5.30 8.97 -1.84
N PRO A 231 4.58 8.60 -0.77
CA PRO A 231 3.28 9.19 -0.51
C PRO A 231 3.43 10.70 -0.23
N THR A 232 2.42 11.48 -0.57
CA THR A 232 2.34 12.90 -0.24
C THR A 232 2.08 13.08 1.25
N ALA A 233 2.34 14.29 1.76
CA ALA A 233 2.14 14.61 3.16
C ALA A 233 0.75 14.23 3.72
N ALA A 234 -0.31 14.39 2.92
CA ALA A 234 -1.67 14.02 3.30
C ALA A 234 -1.82 12.50 3.47
N SER A 235 -1.34 11.71 2.50
CA SER A 235 -1.30 10.25 2.59
C SER A 235 -0.48 9.77 3.78
N MET A 236 0.68 10.40 4.02
CA MET A 236 1.53 10.09 5.18
C MET A 236 0.82 10.38 6.50
N GLN A 237 0.04 11.46 6.60
CA GLN A 237 -0.76 11.73 7.79
C GLN A 237 -1.82 10.66 8.04
N LEU A 238 -2.50 10.19 6.99
CA LEU A 238 -3.52 9.14 7.10
C LEU A 238 -2.95 7.82 7.63
N ILE A 239 -1.75 7.44 7.20
CA ILE A 239 -1.10 6.19 7.62
C ILE A 239 -0.30 6.31 8.93
N GLY A 240 -0.48 7.39 9.69
CA GLY A 240 0.16 7.57 11.00
C GLY A 240 1.59 8.10 10.96
N LEU A 241 2.06 8.60 9.81
CA LEU A 241 3.42 9.12 9.57
C LEU A 241 3.45 10.65 9.37
N ASP A 242 2.61 11.39 10.12
CA ASP A 242 2.58 12.85 10.10
C ASP A 242 3.85 13.46 10.72
N THR A 243 4.74 13.95 9.87
CA THR A 243 5.96 14.68 10.26
C THR A 243 5.82 16.20 10.08
N SER A 244 4.58 16.69 9.95
CA SER A 244 4.31 18.10 9.67
C SER A 244 4.53 19.00 10.88
N THR A 245 4.96 20.23 10.60
CA THR A 245 4.95 21.34 11.55
C THR A 245 3.82 22.29 11.19
N GLU A 246 2.93 22.55 12.14
CA GLU A 246 1.86 23.53 11.98
C GLU A 246 2.45 24.95 11.86
N VAL A 247 2.08 25.64 10.79
CA VAL A 247 2.38 27.04 10.58
C VAL A 247 1.30 27.86 11.27
N VAL A 248 1.61 28.35 12.46
CA VAL A 248 0.73 29.28 13.16
C VAL A 248 0.71 30.61 12.40
N LEU A 249 -0.46 30.95 11.86
CA LEU A 249 -0.70 32.19 11.12
C LEU A 249 -0.86 33.41 12.05
N ASP A 250 0.00 33.52 13.06
CA ASP A 250 0.10 34.70 13.92
C ASP A 250 0.85 35.80 13.16
N PHE A 251 0.14 36.49 12.29
CA PHE A 251 0.67 37.68 11.62
C PHE A 251 0.92 38.77 12.67
N PRO A 252 2.16 39.22 12.88
CA PRO A 252 2.42 40.29 13.84
C PRO A 252 1.62 41.53 13.42
N VAL A 253 0.72 41.92 14.32
CA VAL A 253 -0.14 43.11 14.36
C VAL A 253 0.09 44.10 13.20
N GLN A 254 -0.96 44.24 12.37
CA GLN A 254 -1.19 45.31 11.38
C GLN A 254 -0.10 46.39 11.33
N ARG A 255 0.97 46.11 10.59
CA ARG A 255 1.82 47.17 10.05
C ARG A 255 1.19 47.66 8.76
N ASP A 256 1.23 48.96 8.52
CA ASP A 256 0.94 49.51 7.19
C ASP A 256 1.87 48.84 6.17
N GLY A 257 1.35 47.95 5.32
CA GLY A 257 2.12 47.15 4.37
C GLY A 257 1.47 45.80 4.02
N PRO A 258 2.11 45.00 3.13
CA PRO A 258 1.65 43.64 2.85
C PRO A 258 1.74 42.76 4.11
N CYS A 259 0.79 41.83 4.27
CA CYS A 259 0.86 40.82 5.31
C CYS A 259 2.09 39.94 5.05
N LEU A 260 3.10 40.05 5.91
CA LEU A 260 4.29 39.22 5.86
C LEU A 260 4.17 38.14 6.93
N GLY A 261 4.07 36.88 6.49
CA GLY A 261 4.12 35.72 7.37
C GLY A 261 5.56 35.39 7.82
N PRO A 262 5.73 34.34 8.65
CA PRO A 262 7.04 33.85 9.03
C PRO A 262 7.84 33.37 7.81
N THR A 263 9.16 33.52 7.85
CA THR A 263 10.09 32.84 6.93
C THR A 263 10.48 31.52 7.56
N MET A 264 10.27 30.43 6.84
CA MET A 264 10.54 29.06 7.29
C MET A 264 11.41 28.36 6.26
N ASP A 265 12.43 27.65 6.75
CA ASP A 265 13.25 26.81 5.90
C ASP A 265 12.48 25.52 5.59
N LEU A 266 12.62 25.05 4.35
CA LEU A 266 12.02 23.80 3.90
C LEU A 266 13.13 22.87 3.44
N THR A 267 13.19 21.69 4.05
CA THR A 267 14.20 20.66 3.79
C THR A 267 13.47 19.38 3.38
N PRO A 268 14.01 18.57 2.46
CA PRO A 268 13.37 17.32 2.09
C PRO A 268 13.17 16.38 3.27
N ARG A 269 12.06 15.64 3.27
CA ARG A 269 11.66 14.75 4.38
C ARG A 269 12.75 13.72 4.75
N HIS A 270 13.37 13.10 3.76
CA HIS A 270 14.40 12.07 3.97
C HIS A 270 15.67 12.60 4.65
N GLU A 271 15.91 13.92 4.68
CA GLU A 271 17.02 14.53 5.44
C GLU A 271 16.61 14.90 6.88
N GLY A 272 15.43 14.46 7.34
CA GLY A 272 14.85 14.83 8.64
C GLY A 272 14.14 16.20 8.62
N GLY A 273 13.88 16.75 7.43
CA GLY A 273 13.14 18.00 7.26
C GLY A 273 11.67 17.86 7.64
N SER A 274 11.11 18.86 8.32
CA SER A 274 9.67 18.98 8.53
C SER A 274 9.01 19.61 7.32
N LEU A 275 7.89 19.02 6.91
CA LEU A 275 6.96 19.62 5.96
C LEU A 275 6.01 20.57 6.70
N LEU A 276 5.53 21.61 6.03
CA LEU A 276 4.70 22.64 6.67
C LEU A 276 3.22 22.30 6.48
N ARG A 277 2.43 22.51 7.53
CA ARG A 277 0.98 22.32 7.50
C ARG A 277 0.28 23.61 7.90
N VAL A 278 -0.75 24.00 7.17
CA VAL A 278 -1.64 25.11 7.53
C VAL A 278 -3.03 24.55 7.73
N ASP A 279 -3.52 24.59 8.97
CA ASP A 279 -4.88 24.14 9.28
C ASP A 279 -5.86 25.25 8.89
N LEU A 280 -6.81 24.92 8.00
CA LEU A 280 -7.82 25.86 7.49
C LEU A 280 -9.13 25.71 8.26
N THR A 281 -9.51 24.47 8.58
CA THR A 281 -10.67 24.09 9.38
C THR A 281 -10.30 22.89 10.28
N GLU A 282 -11.29 22.27 10.92
CA GLU A 282 -11.08 21.03 11.69
C GLU A 282 -10.58 19.87 10.80
N ASP A 283 -11.08 19.80 9.56
CA ASP A 283 -10.83 18.70 8.62
C ASP A 283 -9.96 19.11 7.42
N GLN A 284 -9.87 20.40 7.10
CA GLN A 284 -9.16 20.89 5.90
C GLN A 284 -7.78 21.45 6.24
N ARG A 285 -6.78 21.00 5.49
CA ARG A 285 -5.37 21.35 5.73
C ARG A 285 -4.62 21.53 4.42
N VAL A 286 -3.67 22.46 4.39
CA VAL A 286 -2.72 22.62 3.28
C VAL A 286 -1.37 22.10 3.74
N PHE A 287 -0.74 21.25 2.94
CA PHE A 287 0.63 20.81 3.15
C PHE A 287 1.57 21.45 2.14
N ILE A 288 2.77 21.79 2.58
CA ILE A 288 3.85 22.34 1.76
C ILE A 288 5.09 21.49 2.04
N GLU A 289 5.54 20.74 1.04
CA GLU A 289 6.67 19.83 1.15
C GLU A 289 7.69 20.07 0.02
N LEU A 290 8.98 19.86 0.31
CA LEU A 290 10.04 19.92 -0.70
C LEU A 290 10.35 18.48 -1.14
N LYS A 291 10.02 18.17 -2.40
CA LYS A 291 10.37 16.90 -3.02
C LYS A 291 11.80 16.99 -3.59
N GLY A 292 12.60 15.97 -3.33
CA GLY A 292 13.94 15.81 -3.92
C GLY A 292 14.98 15.26 -2.95
N GLY A 293 16.16 14.93 -3.49
CA GLY A 293 17.35 14.52 -2.73
C GLY A 293 17.39 13.04 -2.37
N ASN A 294 16.37 12.26 -2.76
CA ASN A 294 16.35 10.81 -2.59
C ASN A 294 16.08 10.09 -3.92
N THR A 295 16.30 8.77 -3.91
CA THR A 295 16.22 7.93 -5.11
C THR A 295 14.83 7.98 -5.77
N PHE A 296 13.75 8.22 -5.02
CA PHE A 296 12.40 8.24 -5.57
C PHE A 296 12.02 9.63 -6.08
N ASP A 297 12.16 10.66 -5.24
CA ASP A 297 11.74 12.02 -5.59
C ASP A 297 12.54 12.61 -6.76
N ASP A 298 13.82 12.26 -6.92
CA ASP A 298 14.64 12.74 -8.03
C ASP A 298 14.19 12.22 -9.41
N ARG A 299 13.24 11.26 -9.42
CA ARG A 299 12.64 10.67 -10.63
C ARG A 299 11.23 11.17 -10.91
N LEU A 300 10.70 12.06 -10.08
CA LEU A 300 9.40 12.70 -10.29
C LEU A 300 9.41 13.59 -11.54
N PRO A 301 8.24 13.96 -12.10
CA PRO A 301 8.15 14.80 -13.30
C PRO A 301 8.81 16.19 -13.17
N GLY A 302 9.09 16.64 -11.95
CA GLY A 302 9.77 17.89 -11.65
C GLY A 302 10.40 17.88 -10.26
N THR A 303 11.00 19.01 -9.87
CA THR A 303 11.64 19.21 -8.57
C THR A 303 11.10 20.47 -7.89
N GLY A 304 11.18 20.53 -6.56
CA GLY A 304 10.84 21.71 -5.78
C GLY A 304 9.65 21.51 -4.83
N VAL A 305 8.91 22.58 -4.62
CA VAL A 305 7.84 22.63 -3.61
C VAL A 305 6.55 22.06 -4.17
N LEU A 306 6.03 21.03 -3.50
CA LEU A 306 4.69 20.50 -3.72
C LEU A 306 3.75 21.08 -2.66
N VAL A 307 2.59 21.55 -3.12
CA VAL A 307 1.51 22.05 -2.25
C VAL A 307 0.28 21.19 -2.50
N THR A 308 -0.18 20.51 -1.46
CA THR A 308 -1.38 19.67 -1.50
C THR A 308 -2.43 20.21 -0.52
N MET A 309 -3.69 19.96 -0.83
CA MET A 309 -4.81 20.25 0.04
C MET A 309 -5.49 18.93 0.38
N LEU A 310 -5.70 18.70 1.67
CA LEU A 310 -6.56 17.65 2.18
C LEU A 310 -7.91 18.29 2.51
N ASP A 311 -8.99 17.76 1.93
CA ASP A 311 -10.36 18.28 2.07
C ASP A 311 -11.43 17.23 2.36
#